data_AF-Q4C1G6-F1
#
_entry.id   AF-Q4C1G6-F1
#
_cell.length_a   1.000
_cell.length_b   1.000
_cell.length_c   1.000
_cell.angle_alpha   90.00
_cell.angle_beta   90.00
_cell.angle_gamma   90.00
#
_symmetry.space_group_name_H-M   'P 1'
#
loop_
_entity.id
_entity.type
_entity.pdbx_description
1 polymer ?
#
loop_
_entity_poly.entity_id
_entity_poly.type
_entity_poly.pdbx_seq_one_letter_code
_entity_poly.pdbx_strand_id
1 'polypeptide(L)'
;MVLIKGILSDRPRPGTTKSFTVEQVVQIVAIACEECEKSDRPVSHWTPSELADEAIKRGIVEKISPRSVGRFLKRSDITTTSRSLLVKCQN
;
A
#
# COMPACT_ATOMS: atom_id res chain seq x y z
N MET A 1 -16.87 -16.83 -40.98
CA MET A 1 -15.62 -17.22 -40.28
C MET A 1 -15.19 -16.09 -39.37
N VAL A 2 -15.70 -16.07 -38.13
CA VAL A 2 -15.19 -15.18 -37.09
C VAL A 2 -13.74 -15.58 -36.86
N LEU A 3 -12.83 -14.68 -37.22
CA LEU A 3 -11.38 -14.86 -37.18
C LEU A 3 -10.98 -15.32 -35.78
N ILE A 4 -10.30 -16.48 -35.70
CA ILE A 4 -9.75 -17.11 -34.47
C ILE A 4 -9.12 -16.08 -33.52
N LYS A 5 -8.53 -15.02 -34.07
CA LYS A 5 -8.00 -13.86 -33.33
C LYS A 5 -9.01 -13.27 -32.33
N GLY A 6 -10.27 -13.08 -32.69
CA GLY A 6 -11.29 -12.54 -31.78
C GLY A 6 -11.69 -13.49 -30.65
N ILE A 7 -11.59 -14.81 -30.87
CA ILE A 7 -11.87 -15.84 -29.84
C ILE A 7 -10.71 -15.90 -28.84
N LEU A 8 -9.48 -15.67 -29.31
CA LEU A 8 -8.26 -15.71 -28.50
C LEU A 8 -7.82 -14.34 -27.96
N SER A 9 -8.53 -13.26 -28.31
CA SER A 9 -8.21 -11.92 -27.80
C SER A 9 -8.42 -11.87 -26.29
N ASP A 10 -7.38 -11.48 -25.57
CA ASP A 10 -7.50 -11.21 -24.13
C ASP A 10 -8.46 -10.05 -23.91
N ARG A 11 -9.36 -10.22 -22.94
CA ARG A 11 -10.24 -9.12 -22.50
C ARG A 11 -9.39 -8.11 -21.72
N PRO A 12 -9.79 -6.82 -21.71
CA PRO A 12 -9.17 -5.84 -20.83
C PRO A 12 -9.11 -6.38 -19.39
N ARG A 13 -7.91 -6.39 -18.79
CA ARG A 13 -7.71 -6.70 -17.37
C ARG A 13 -7.37 -5.42 -16.63
N PRO A 14 -8.37 -4.55 -16.35
CA PRO A 14 -8.11 -3.40 -15.51
C PRO A 14 -7.67 -3.89 -14.13
N GLY A 15 -6.57 -3.34 -13.64
CA GLY A 15 -6.11 -3.60 -12.28
C GLY A 15 -7.08 -3.04 -11.23
N THR A 16 -6.86 -3.39 -9.97
CA THR A 16 -7.63 -2.80 -8.87
C THR A 16 -7.36 -1.30 -8.77
N THR A 17 -8.41 -0.51 -8.58
CA THR A 17 -8.28 0.92 -8.30
C THR A 17 -7.68 1.13 -6.92
N LYS A 18 -6.78 2.11 -6.78
CA LYS A 18 -6.18 2.44 -5.49
C LYS A 18 -7.25 3.01 -4.54
N SER A 19 -7.37 2.44 -3.35
CA SER A 19 -8.31 2.92 -2.32
C SER A 19 -7.86 4.21 -1.63
N PHE A 20 -6.56 4.52 -1.67
CA PHE A 20 -5.97 5.70 -1.06
C PHE A 20 -5.15 6.47 -2.10
N THR A 21 -5.27 7.79 -2.06
CA THR A 21 -4.47 8.69 -2.89
C THR A 21 -3.03 8.77 -2.37
N VAL A 22 -2.11 9.25 -3.21
CA VAL A 22 -0.70 9.36 -2.81
C VAL A 22 -0.55 10.43 -1.73
N GLU A 23 -1.31 11.51 -1.87
CA GLU A 23 -1.37 12.64 -0.96
C GLU A 23 -1.79 12.20 0.45
N GLN A 24 -2.84 11.37 0.54
CA GLN A 24 -3.28 10.77 1.81
C GLN A 24 -2.19 9.91 2.45
N VAL A 25 -1.48 9.10 1.65
CA VAL A 25 -0.39 8.26 2.17
C VAL A 25 0.76 9.12 2.69
N VAL A 26 1.15 10.15 1.96
CA VAL A 26 2.22 11.09 2.36
C VAL A 26 1.85 11.81 3.66
N GLN A 27 0.61 12.26 3.80
CA GLN A 27 0.13 12.88 5.04
C GLN A 27 0.14 11.90 6.23
N ILE A 28 -0.24 10.64 6.02
CA ILE A 28 -0.17 9.61 7.08
C ILE A 28 1.29 9.35 7.49
N VAL A 29 2.22 9.31 6.52
CA VAL A 29 3.65 9.17 6.80
C VAL A 29 4.18 10.39 7.57
N ALA A 30 3.72 11.60 7.25
CA ALA A 30 4.09 12.80 7.98
C ALA A 30 3.69 12.72 9.47
N ILE A 31 2.48 12.25 9.78
CA ILE A 31 2.05 12.01 11.18
C ILE A 31 3.01 11.05 11.88
N ALA A 32 3.40 9.96 11.22
CA ALA A 32 4.31 8.97 11.81
C ALA A 32 5.70 9.54 12.13
N CYS A 33 6.11 10.64 11.49
CA CYS A 33 7.35 11.35 11.78
C CYS A 33 7.20 12.42 12.88
N GLU A 34 5.98 12.78 13.28
CA GLU A 34 5.73 13.69 14.38
C GLU A 34 5.87 12.98 15.74
N GLU A 35 6.17 13.75 16.80
CA GLU A 35 6.18 13.24 18.17
C GLU A 35 4.76 12.93 18.65
N CYS A 36 4.56 11.76 19.22
CA CYS A 36 3.26 11.34 19.76
C CYS A 36 2.73 12.29 20.84
N GLU A 37 3.61 12.90 21.63
CA GLU A 37 3.26 13.87 22.68
C GLU A 37 2.52 15.09 22.13
N LYS A 38 2.84 15.49 20.89
CA LYS A 38 2.15 16.61 20.20
C LYS A 38 0.72 16.30 19.80
N SER A 39 0.31 15.04 19.89
CA SER A 39 -1.05 14.57 19.57
C SER A 39 -1.92 14.28 20.80
N ASP A 40 -1.45 14.67 22.01
CA ASP A 40 -2.10 14.45 23.30
C ASP A 40 -2.36 12.97 23.62
N ARG A 41 -1.47 12.08 23.19
CA ARG A 41 -1.58 10.64 23.44
C ARG A 41 -0.52 10.16 24.43
N PRO A 42 -0.87 9.28 25.39
CA PRO A 42 0.06 8.76 26.39
C PRO A 42 0.91 7.61 25.81
N VAL A 43 1.41 7.74 24.58
CA VAL A 43 2.28 6.75 23.95
C VAL A 43 3.61 7.36 23.55
N SER A 44 4.66 6.57 23.74
CA SER A 44 6.03 6.95 23.37
C SER A 44 6.35 6.70 21.90
N HIS A 45 5.57 5.83 21.23
CA HIS A 45 5.79 5.44 19.84
C HIS A 45 4.44 5.24 19.14
N TRP A 46 4.39 5.59 17.85
CA TRP A 46 3.22 5.37 17.01
C TRP A 46 2.98 3.87 16.78
N THR A 47 1.84 3.37 17.27
CA THR A 47 1.32 2.09 16.78
C THR A 47 0.49 2.28 15.49
N PRO A 48 0.35 1.26 14.64
CA PRO A 48 -0.47 1.36 13.43
C PRO A 48 -1.95 1.67 13.70
N SER A 49 -2.47 1.28 14.88
CA SER A 49 -3.85 1.58 15.29
C SER A 49 -3.99 3.06 15.67
N GLU A 50 -3.06 3.60 16.44
CA GLU A 50 -3.08 5.00 16.83
C GLU A 50 -2.90 5.94 15.63
N LEU A 51 -2.03 5.57 14.70
CA LEU A 51 -1.89 6.30 13.44
C LEU A 51 -3.14 6.26 12.58
N ALA A 52 -3.87 5.14 12.57
CA ALA A 52 -5.15 5.04 11.86
C ALA A 52 -6.18 5.99 12.49
N ASP A 53 -6.29 5.98 13.82
CA ASP A 53 -7.20 6.85 14.55
C ASP A 53 -6.84 8.33 14.37
N GLU A 54 -5.54 8.65 14.39
CA GLU A 54 -5.05 10.03 14.21
C GLU A 54 -5.28 10.52 12.78
N ALA A 55 -5.07 9.67 11.77
CA ALA A 55 -5.36 10.01 10.38
C ALA A 55 -6.85 10.29 10.14
N ILE A 56 -7.74 9.57 10.83
CA ILE A 56 -9.19 9.82 10.81
C ILE A 56 -9.52 11.10 11.58
N LYS A 57 -8.96 11.30 12.79
CA LYS A 57 -9.17 12.48 13.63
C LYS A 57 -8.78 13.79 12.91
N ARG A 58 -7.70 13.77 12.13
CA ARG A 58 -7.23 14.91 11.33
C ARG A 58 -7.94 15.05 9.98
N GLY A 59 -8.88 14.16 9.65
CA GLY A 59 -9.69 14.23 8.42
C GLY A 59 -8.94 13.89 7.13
N ILE A 60 -7.80 13.20 7.22
CA ILE A 60 -6.99 12.82 6.04
C ILE A 60 -7.68 11.71 5.25
N VAL A 61 -8.28 10.75 5.97
CA VAL A 61 -9.03 9.63 5.41
C VAL A 61 -10.32 9.42 6.18
N GLU A 62 -11.40 9.03 5.50
CA GLU A 62 -12.67 8.71 6.17
C GLU A 62 -12.56 7.41 6.99
N LYS A 63 -11.90 6.39 6.41
CA LYS A 63 -11.72 5.08 7.04
C LYS A 63 -10.41 4.46 6.57
N ILE A 64 -9.63 3.94 7.51
CA ILE A 64 -8.42 3.18 7.23
C ILE A 64 -8.24 2.07 8.26
N SER A 65 -7.76 0.91 7.83
CA SER A 65 -7.42 -0.17 8.74
C SER A 65 -6.00 -0.01 9.29
N PRO A 66 -5.72 -0.40 10.55
CA PRO A 66 -4.36 -0.39 11.11
C PRO A 66 -3.36 -1.18 10.25
N ARG A 67 -3.83 -2.25 9.60
CA ARG A 67 -3.03 -3.08 8.69
C ARG A 67 -2.66 -2.33 7.41
N SER A 68 -3.53 -1.45 6.90
CA SER A 68 -3.21 -0.58 5.76
C SER A 68 -2.13 0.42 6.12
N VAL A 69 -2.22 1.05 7.29
CA VAL A 69 -1.17 1.95 7.82
C VAL A 69 0.16 1.21 7.92
N GLY A 70 0.15 0.02 8.53
CA GLY A 70 1.34 -0.82 8.62
C GLY A 70 1.95 -1.15 7.25
N ARG A 71 1.13 -1.32 6.19
CA ARG A 71 1.64 -1.53 4.82
C ARG A 71 2.30 -0.28 4.23
N PHE A 72 1.85 0.92 4.58
CA PHE A 72 2.48 2.15 4.11
C PHE A 72 3.86 2.37 4.74
N LEU A 73 4.00 2.00 6.01
CA LEU A 73 5.25 2.15 6.76
C LEU A 73 6.22 0.97 6.59
N LYS A 74 5.73 -0.16 6.06
CA LYS A 74 6.59 -1.34 5.84
C LYS A 74 7.60 -1.05 4.73
N ARG A 75 8.88 -1.06 5.07
CA ARG A 75 9.99 -0.99 4.13
C ARG A 75 9.93 -2.16 3.13
N SER A 76 10.19 -1.86 1.85
CA SER A 76 10.15 -2.82 0.74
C SER A 76 11.41 -3.65 0.57
N ASP A 77 12.31 -3.69 1.57
CA ASP A 77 13.54 -4.49 1.56
C ASP A 77 13.21 -5.98 1.76
N ILE A 78 12.36 -6.52 0.90
CA ILE A 78 12.27 -7.95 0.65
C ILE A 78 13.29 -8.18 -0.45
N THR A 79 14.52 -8.56 -0.06
CA THR A 79 15.50 -9.06 -1.01
C THR A 79 14.83 -10.21 -1.77
N THR A 80 14.49 -10.00 -3.04
CA THR A 80 14.12 -11.08 -3.95
C THR A 80 15.18 -12.16 -3.79
N THR A 81 14.79 -13.41 -3.53
CA THR A 81 15.74 -14.52 -3.54
C THR A 81 16.55 -14.44 -4.82
N SER A 82 17.87 -14.29 -4.68
CA SER A 82 18.74 -14.05 -5.81
C SER A 82 18.59 -15.19 -6.81
N ARG A 83 18.17 -14.83 -8.02
CA ARG A 83 18.14 -15.61 -9.27
C ARG A 83 17.02 -16.67 -9.38
N SER A 84 16.08 -16.42 -10.29
CA SER A 84 15.17 -17.44 -10.79
C SER A 84 15.96 -18.56 -11.49
N LEU A 85 15.81 -19.80 -11.02
CA LEU A 85 16.23 -21.02 -11.73
C LEU A 85 15.28 -21.35 -12.89
N LEU A 86 14.64 -20.35 -13.51
CA LEU A 86 13.84 -20.63 -14.69
C LEU A 86 14.76 -21.11 -15.81
N VAL A 87 14.47 -22.31 -16.30
CA VAL A 87 15.14 -22.96 -17.42
C VAL A 87 15.27 -21.96 -18.56
N LYS A 88 16.50 -21.75 -19.03
CA LYS A 88 16.69 -21.10 -20.33
C LYS A 88 16.19 -22.09 -21.38
N CYS A 89 15.13 -21.75 -22.10
CA CYS A 89 14.85 -22.39 -23.37
C CYS A 89 16.08 -22.17 -24.26
N GLN A 90 16.83 -23.23 -24.51
CA GLN A 90 17.82 -23.24 -25.58
C GLN A 90 17.06 -23.37 -26.90
N ASN A 91 17.36 -22.44 -27.81
CA ASN A 91 16.92 -22.47 -29.20
C ASN A 91 17.85 -23.36 -30.01
#